data_AF-A0A855NEI1-F1
#
_entry.id   AF-A0A855NEI1-F1
#
_cell.length_a   1.000
_cell.length_b   1.000
_cell.length_c   1.000
_cell.angle_alpha   90.00
_cell.angle_beta   90.00
_cell.angle_gamma   90.00
#
_symmetry.space_group_name_H-M   'P 1'
#
loop_
_entity.id
_entity.type
_entity.pdbx_description
1 polymer ?
#
loop_
_entity_poly.entity_id
_entity_poly.type
_entity_poly.pdbx_seq_one_letter_code
_entity_poly.pdbx_strand_id
1 'polypeptide(L)'
;MNKPFIILAGAWLVLLFVSSFSLAGLKEKNELLSEQNKELTQKANELTTDKATLKANLTSCDATLASQNEAIKAASVKIDNTPSKEVEQIKKIYVKDKGCEAELKAYKELFK
;
A
#
# COMPACT_ATOMS: atom_id res chain seq x y z
N MET A 1 16.78 -14.93 -80.91
CA MET A 1 16.19 -14.44 -79.64
C MET A 1 16.70 -13.02 -79.41
N ASN A 2 15.81 -12.03 -79.30
CA ASN A 2 16.20 -10.61 -79.28
C ASN A 2 16.77 -10.22 -77.90
N LYS A 3 18.07 -9.91 -77.84
CA LYS A 3 18.76 -9.41 -76.64
C LYS A 3 18.01 -8.31 -75.85
N PRO A 4 17.37 -7.30 -76.49
CA PRO A 4 16.64 -6.27 -75.72
C PRO A 4 15.44 -6.81 -74.95
N PHE A 5 14.79 -7.88 -75.44
CA PHE A 5 13.63 -8.47 -74.78
C PHE A 5 14.01 -9.20 -73.48
N ILE A 6 15.16 -9.87 -73.47
CA ILE A 6 15.67 -10.56 -72.27
C ILE A 6 16.02 -9.57 -71.16
N ILE A 7 16.63 -8.42 -71.53
CA ILE A 7 16.99 -7.36 -70.59
C ILE A 7 15.73 -6.76 -69.96
N LEU A 8 14.69 -6.48 -70.76
CA LEU A 8 13.43 -5.95 -70.27
C LEU A 8 12.72 -6.92 -69.31
N ALA A 9 12.67 -8.21 -69.67
CA ALA A 9 12.06 -9.23 -68.83
C ALA A 9 12.80 -9.40 -67.49
N GLY A 10 14.13 -9.34 -67.51
CA GLY A 10 14.96 -9.37 -66.29
C GLY A 10 14.70 -8.17 -65.38
N ALA A 11 14.62 -6.96 -65.94
CA ALA A 11 14.31 -5.75 -65.17
C ALA A 11 12.91 -5.81 -64.53
N TRP A 12 11.92 -6.35 -65.24
CA TRP A 12 10.55 -6.50 -64.73
C TRP A 12 10.47 -7.52 -63.59
N LEU A 13 11.18 -8.63 -63.69
CA LEU A 13 11.30 -9.64 -62.62
C LEU A 13 11.92 -9.06 -61.35
N VAL A 14 12.97 -8.24 -61.47
CA VAL A 14 13.60 -7.58 -60.32
C VAL A 14 12.63 -6.62 -59.64
N LEU A 15 11.87 -5.83 -60.40
CA LEU A 15 10.86 -4.92 -59.84
C LEU A 15 9.74 -5.69 -59.10
N LEU A 16 9.23 -6.78 -59.68
CA LEU A 16 8.24 -7.63 -59.02
C LEU A 16 8.78 -8.25 -57.73
N PHE A 17 10.03 -8.71 -57.74
CA PHE A 17 10.65 -9.29 -56.55
C PHE A 17 10.84 -8.26 -55.43
N VAL A 18 11.37 -7.08 -55.74
CA VAL A 18 11.58 -6.00 -54.77
C VAL A 18 10.26 -5.53 -54.16
N SER A 19 9.22 -5.39 -54.98
CA SER A 19 7.88 -5.00 -54.49
C SER A 19 7.28 -6.07 -53.56
N SER A 20 7.44 -7.36 -53.89
CA SER A 20 6.93 -8.47 -53.09
C SER A 20 7.65 -8.60 -51.75
N PHE A 21 8.98 -8.46 -51.76
CA PHE A 21 9.80 -8.49 -50.54
C PHE A 21 9.45 -7.32 -49.60
N SER A 22 9.26 -6.13 -50.15
CA SER A 22 8.88 -4.94 -49.38
C SER A 22 7.50 -5.11 -48.74
N LEU A 23 6.54 -5.69 -49.46
CA LEU A 23 5.19 -5.96 -48.97
C LEU A 23 5.19 -6.97 -47.82
N ALA A 24 5.99 -8.04 -47.93
CA ALA A 24 6.14 -9.04 -46.87
C ALA A 24 6.68 -8.41 -45.58
N GLY A 25 7.74 -7.59 -45.67
CA GLY A 25 8.29 -6.89 -44.51
C GLY A 25 7.34 -5.87 -43.89
N LEU A 26 6.45 -5.25 -44.69
CA LEU A 26 5.43 -4.34 -44.18
C LEU A 26 4.33 -5.09 -43.41
N LYS A 27 3.93 -6.27 -43.92
CA LYS A 27 2.93 -7.12 -43.29
C LYS A 27 3.40 -7.63 -41.92
N GLU A 28 4.64 -8.10 -41.84
CA GLU A 28 5.25 -8.56 -40.58
C GLU A 28 5.27 -7.46 -39.52
N LYS A 29 5.71 -6.25 -39.89
CA LYS A 29 5.70 -5.09 -38.99
C LYS A 29 4.30 -4.70 -38.54
N ASN A 30 3.31 -4.80 -39.42
CA ASN A 30 1.93 -4.50 -39.08
C ASN A 30 1.32 -5.54 -38.12
N GLU A 31 1.65 -6.82 -38.30
CA GLU A 31 1.25 -7.89 -37.39
C GLU A 31 1.88 -7.69 -36.00
N LEU A 32 3.20 -7.43 -35.94
CA LEU A 32 3.90 -7.14 -34.69
C LEU A 32 3.32 -5.91 -33.98
N LEU A 33 3.04 -4.83 -34.72
CA LEU A 33 2.48 -3.61 -34.14
C LEU A 33 1.05 -3.83 -33.62
N SER A 34 0.26 -4.66 -34.30
CA SER A 34 -1.08 -5.07 -33.85
C SER A 34 -1.00 -5.85 -32.54
N GLU A 35 -0.06 -6.78 -32.43
CA GLU A 35 0.15 -7.57 -31.22
C GLU A 35 0.61 -6.69 -30.04
N GLN A 36 1.58 -5.81 -30.26
CA GLN A 36 2.03 -4.85 -29.24
C GLN A 36 0.91 -3.91 -28.79
N ASN A 37 0.08 -3.41 -29.71
CA ASN A 37 -1.07 -2.58 -29.36
C ASN A 37 -2.09 -3.34 -28.51
N LYS A 38 -2.32 -4.62 -28.83
CA LYS A 38 -3.21 -5.48 -28.04
C LYS A 38 -2.67 -5.70 -26.63
N GLU A 39 -1.38 -6.00 -26.50
CA GLU A 39 -0.72 -6.18 -25.21
C GLU A 39 -0.75 -4.89 -24.36
N LEU A 40 -0.44 -3.74 -24.97
CA LEU A 40 -0.51 -2.43 -24.30
C LEU A 40 -1.93 -2.11 -23.85
N THR A 41 -2.93 -2.40 -24.67
CA THR A 41 -4.34 -2.20 -24.32
C THR A 41 -4.75 -3.09 -23.16
N GLN A 42 -4.33 -4.36 -23.16
CA GLN A 42 -4.59 -5.28 -22.05
C GLN A 42 -3.94 -4.77 -20.76
N LYS A 43 -2.66 -4.42 -20.79
CA LYS A 43 -1.94 -3.86 -19.64
C LYS A 43 -2.59 -2.57 -19.13
N ALA A 44 -3.04 -1.69 -20.01
CA ALA A 44 -3.74 -0.46 -19.62
C ALA A 44 -5.07 -0.76 -18.89
N ASN A 45 -5.81 -1.77 -19.35
CA ASN A 45 -7.06 -2.21 -18.70
C ASN A 45 -6.80 -2.86 -17.34
N GLU A 46 -5.77 -3.70 -17.23
CA GLU A 46 -5.32 -4.30 -15.97
C GLU A 46 -4.92 -3.21 -14.97
N LEU A 47 -4.05 -2.27 -15.37
CA LEU A 47 -3.64 -1.14 -14.52
C LEU A 47 -4.83 -0.29 -14.07
N THR A 48 -5.81 -0.07 -14.95
CA THR A 48 -7.02 0.69 -14.61
C THR A 48 -7.86 -0.03 -13.56
N THR A 49 -7.99 -1.35 -13.69
CA THR A 49 -8.73 -2.21 -12.76
C THR A 49 -8.04 -2.29 -11.41
N ASP A 50 -6.72 -2.49 -11.40
CA ASP A 50 -5.91 -2.52 -10.18
C ASP A 50 -5.97 -1.19 -9.44
N LYS A 51 -5.89 -0.07 -10.18
CA LYS A 51 -6.02 1.28 -9.61
C LYS A 51 -7.38 1.49 -8.95
N ALA A 52 -8.47 1.05 -9.58
CA ALA A 52 -9.81 1.14 -9.01
C ALA A 52 -9.94 0.29 -7.73
N THR A 53 -9.42 -0.94 -7.77
CA THR A 53 -9.42 -1.88 -6.64
C THR A 53 -8.62 -1.32 -5.47
N LEU A 54 -7.41 -0.82 -5.72
CA LEU A 54 -6.56 -0.24 -4.68
C LEU A 54 -7.21 0.99 -4.04
N LYS A 55 -7.88 1.84 -4.85
CA LYS A 55 -8.61 3.01 -4.34
C LYS A 55 -9.77 2.59 -3.42
N ALA A 56 -10.52 1.56 -3.80
CA ALA A 56 -11.61 1.03 -2.97
C ALA A 56 -11.08 0.47 -1.64
N ASN A 57 -10.00 -0.32 -1.70
CA ASN A 57 -9.34 -0.87 -0.52
C ASN A 57 -8.81 0.22 0.42
N LEU A 58 -8.18 1.26 -0.12
CA LEU A 58 -7.65 2.39 0.66
C LEU A 58 -8.80 3.13 1.36
N THR A 59 -9.90 3.39 0.66
CA THR A 59 -11.10 4.01 1.25
C THR A 59 -11.67 3.17 2.39
N SER A 60 -11.73 1.84 2.22
CA SER A 60 -12.20 0.92 3.27
C SER A 60 -11.24 0.89 4.47
N CYS A 61 -9.93 0.95 4.23
CA CYS A 61 -8.91 0.99 5.26
C CYS A 61 -9.03 2.27 6.09
N ASP A 62 -9.16 3.42 5.45
CA ASP A 62 -9.32 4.71 6.13
C ASP A 62 -10.57 4.74 7.01
N ALA A 63 -11.70 4.20 6.52
CA ALA A 63 -12.92 4.08 7.31
C ALA A 63 -12.74 3.17 8.54
N THR A 64 -12.04 2.05 8.37
CA THR A 64 -11.74 1.12 9.47
C THR A 64 -10.81 1.77 10.49
N LEU A 65 -9.77 2.48 10.04
CA LEU A 65 -8.83 3.19 10.89
C LEU A 65 -9.54 4.30 11.70
N ALA A 66 -10.43 5.06 11.06
CA ALA A 66 -11.24 6.06 11.73
C ALA A 66 -12.10 5.45 12.84
N SER A 67 -12.81 4.35 12.54
CA SER A 67 -13.64 3.63 13.53
C SER A 67 -12.79 3.10 14.70
N GLN A 68 -11.63 2.52 14.42
CA GLN A 68 -10.71 2.05 15.47
C GLN A 68 -10.20 3.19 16.34
N ASN A 69 -9.85 4.34 15.75
CA ASN A 69 -9.40 5.51 16.50
C ASN A 69 -10.50 6.07 17.41
N GLU A 70 -11.76 6.06 16.96
CA GLU A 70 -12.91 6.42 17.80
C GLU A 70 -13.11 5.43 18.95
N ALA A 71 -13.01 4.13 18.68
CA ALA A 71 -13.11 3.09 19.71
C ALA A 71 -12.00 3.22 20.76
N ILE A 72 -10.76 3.50 20.35
CA ILE A 72 -9.62 3.75 21.27
C ILE A 72 -9.90 4.96 22.14
N LYS A 73 -10.39 6.07 21.56
CA LYS A 73 -10.75 7.27 22.33
C LYS A 73 -11.88 7.00 23.33
N ALA A 74 -12.88 6.22 22.94
CA ALA A 74 -13.99 5.83 23.82
C ALA A 74 -13.54 4.90 24.95
N ALA A 75 -12.60 4.00 24.67
CA ALA A 75 -12.01 3.09 25.65
C ALA A 75 -10.93 3.74 26.54
N SER A 76 -10.47 4.96 26.19
CA SER A 76 -9.46 5.69 26.94
C SER A 76 -9.99 6.08 28.32
N VAL A 77 -9.60 5.33 29.34
CA VAL A 77 -9.89 5.68 30.74
C VAL A 77 -8.97 6.82 31.15
N LYS A 78 -9.56 7.94 31.60
CA LYS A 78 -8.80 8.98 32.29
C LYS A 78 -8.36 8.42 33.64
N ILE A 79 -7.09 8.09 33.75
CA ILE A 79 -6.49 7.75 35.03
C ILE A 79 -6.36 9.05 35.82
N ASP A 80 -7.20 9.20 36.84
CA ASP A 80 -6.98 10.22 37.84
C ASP A 80 -5.80 9.80 38.71
N ASN A 81 -4.66 10.47 38.51
CA ASN A 81 -3.46 10.24 39.31
C ASN A 81 -3.50 11.00 40.64
N THR A 82 -4.64 11.61 40.99
CA THR A 82 -4.85 12.18 42.32
C THR A 82 -4.68 11.05 43.35
N PRO A 83 -3.67 11.12 44.23
CA PRO A 83 -3.49 10.13 45.26
C PRO A 83 -4.76 10.10 46.12
N SER A 84 -5.25 8.91 46.44
CA SER A 84 -6.34 8.81 47.41
C SER A 84 -5.93 9.45 48.73
N LYS A 85 -6.90 9.96 49.50
CA LYS A 85 -6.67 10.48 50.86
C LYS A 85 -5.88 9.49 51.71
N GLU A 86 -6.13 8.19 51.56
CA GLU A 86 -5.38 7.15 52.28
C GLU A 86 -3.89 7.17 51.91
N VAL A 87 -3.54 7.35 50.63
CA VAL A 87 -2.15 7.40 50.15
C VAL A 87 -1.44 8.65 50.70
N GLU A 88 -2.12 9.79 50.77
CA GLU A 88 -1.57 10.98 51.39
C GLU A 88 -1.41 10.85 52.91
N GLN A 89 -2.33 10.14 53.57
CA GLN A 89 -2.30 9.89 55.02
C GLN A 89 -1.14 8.94 55.38
N ILE A 90 -0.92 7.89 54.59
CA ILE A 90 0.23 6.98 54.74
C ILE A 90 1.56 7.74 54.60
N LYS A 91 1.68 8.68 53.66
CA LYS A 91 2.90 9.52 53.52
C LYS A 91 3.20 10.38 54.75
N LYS A 92 2.19 10.73 55.54
CA LYS A 92 2.32 11.55 56.76
C LYS A 92 2.68 10.72 58.00
N ILE A 93 2.41 9.41 57.97
CA ILE A 93 2.72 8.50 59.07
C ILE A 93 4.19 8.11 58.97
N TYR A 94 5.04 8.90 59.64
CA TYR A 94 6.47 8.69 59.70
C TYR A 94 6.87 8.07 61.05
N VAL A 95 7.34 6.82 61.04
CA VAL A 95 7.88 6.14 62.22
C VAL A 95 9.38 6.40 62.29
N LYS A 96 9.77 7.49 62.97
CA LYS A 96 11.18 7.84 63.18
C LYS A 96 11.85 6.95 64.24
N ASP A 97 11.05 6.46 65.19
CA ASP A 97 11.51 5.74 66.37
C ASP A 97 10.90 4.33 66.37
N LYS A 98 11.74 3.29 66.40
CA LYS A 98 11.32 1.87 66.25
C LYS A 98 10.92 1.22 67.58
N GLY A 99 10.67 2.03 68.60
CA GLY A 99 10.15 1.52 69.87
C GLY A 99 8.75 0.95 69.69
N CYS A 100 8.44 -0.12 70.44
CA CYS A 100 7.19 -0.88 70.31
C CYS A 100 5.92 0.00 70.47
N GLU A 101 5.96 1.02 71.32
CA GLU A 101 4.84 1.97 71.51
C GLU A 101 4.69 2.95 70.34
N ALA A 102 5.80 3.40 69.73
CA ALA A 102 5.79 4.30 68.59
C ALA A 102 5.25 3.60 67.34
N GLU A 103 5.64 2.34 67.12
CA GLU A 103 5.09 1.50 66.06
C GLU A 103 3.60 1.23 66.26
N LEU A 104 3.18 0.87 67.48
CA LEU A 104 1.76 0.62 67.79
C LEU A 104 0.89 1.86 67.52
N LYS A 105 1.39 3.06 67.85
CA LYS A 105 0.67 4.32 67.62
C LYS A 105 0.54 4.62 66.12
N ALA A 106 1.60 4.44 65.35
CA ALA A 106 1.56 4.60 63.89
C ALA A 106 0.62 3.61 63.21
N TYR A 107 0.61 2.34 63.65
CA TYR A 107 -0.34 1.35 63.18
C TYR A 107 -1.80 1.74 63.48
N LYS A 108 -2.09 2.29 64.66
CA LYS A 108 -3.43 2.78 64.99
C LYS A 108 -3.86 3.98 64.16
N GLU A 109 -2.92 4.81 63.69
CA GLU A 109 -3.21 5.97 62.82
C GLU A 109 -3.41 5.57 61.34
N LEU A 110 -2.91 4.40 60.92
CA LEU A 110 -3.12 3.84 59.58
C LEU A 110 -4.57 3.33 59.35
N PHE A 111 -5.29 2.97 60.43
CA PHE A 111 -6.61 2.33 60.36
C PHE A 111 -7.75 3.16 60.97
N LYS A 112 -7.52 4.46 61.21
CA LYS A 112 -8.55 5.43 61.61
C LYS A 112 -9.04 6.23 60.41
#